data_AF-A0A2N6E2S0-F1
#
_entry.id   AF-A0A2N6E2S0-F1
#
_cell.length_a   1.000
_cell.length_b   1.000
_cell.length_c   1.000
_cell.angle_alpha   90.00
_cell.angle_beta   90.00
_cell.angle_gamma   90.00
#
_symmetry.space_group_name_H-M   'P 1'
#
loop_
_entity.id
_entity.type
_entity.pdbx_description
1 polymer ?
#
loop_
_entity_poly.entity_id
_entity_poly.type
_entity_poly.pdbx_seq_one_letter_code
_entity_poly.pdbx_strand_id
1 'polypeptide(L)'
;MRRSFVILLLGALLPAGCLGTKPSLHLVDAVVEADVVWQGEVRIRGVVTVKKQGRVVILPGTKIVFEPVDRDGDGIGDSELLVEGALLARGTAEAPILFTSGAAEPKPQDWKYLYFDFAKEAVLEHVVSEYAYSGVQVHFCRATVRDSVFRYNVDGVRFSTVNIEVAGNRMIHNTHGLRYEERGSVASVHHNDIRNNDIGIFAVTRSKDKATIARNNLVDNRNYSVKLGIEQREDVTLPYNWWGTTDGEQIAAGILDRRIDPQLGRVLTPAPLTGPVDISRWREEKVP
;
A
#
# COMPACT_ATOMS: atom_id res chain seq x y z
N MET A 1 26.11 9.88 30.71
CA MET A 1 24.93 9.27 31.37
C MET A 1 23.68 10.04 30.93
N ARG A 2 23.00 9.57 29.88
CA ARG A 2 21.71 10.14 29.43
C ARG A 2 20.60 9.39 30.16
N ARG A 3 19.77 10.13 30.90
CA ARG A 3 18.61 9.61 31.63
C ARG A 3 17.47 9.38 30.65
N SER A 4 17.12 8.13 30.39
CA SER A 4 15.88 7.76 29.70
C SER A 4 14.73 7.82 30.70
N PHE A 5 13.73 8.66 30.43
CA PHE A 5 12.48 8.66 31.17
C PHE A 5 11.56 7.57 30.60
N VAL A 6 11.24 6.58 31.42
CA VAL A 6 10.20 5.58 31.14
C VAL A 6 8.89 6.13 31.71
N ILE A 7 7.89 6.36 30.87
CA ILE A 7 6.54 6.72 31.30
C ILE A 7 5.69 5.44 31.24
N LEU A 8 5.32 4.90 32.41
CA LEU A 8 4.25 3.92 32.56
C LEU A 8 2.92 4.66 32.68
N LEU A 9 1.93 4.30 31.86
CA LEU A 9 0.55 4.75 32.00
C LEU A 9 -0.36 3.51 32.10
N LEU A 10 -0.82 3.24 33.32
CA LEU A 10 -1.85 2.25 33.64
C LEU A 10 -3.23 2.78 33.24
N GLY A 11 -4.05 1.91 32.64
CA GLY A 11 -5.38 2.26 32.14
C GLY A 11 -6.47 2.42 33.21
N ALA A 12 -7.52 3.14 32.85
CA ALA A 12 -8.84 3.06 33.46
C ALA A 12 -9.93 3.28 32.40
N LEU A 13 -10.85 2.31 32.28
CA LEU A 13 -12.10 2.41 31.52
C LEU A 13 -13.17 3.07 32.41
N LEU A 14 -13.79 4.15 31.93
CA LEU A 14 -15.13 4.60 32.32
C LEU A 14 -15.80 5.29 31.11
N PRO A 15 -17.10 5.04 30.83
CA PRO A 15 -17.83 5.73 29.77
C PRO A 15 -18.50 6.99 30.34
N ALA A 16 -18.11 8.15 29.83
CA ALA A 16 -18.87 9.39 29.99
C ALA A 16 -18.64 10.25 28.75
N GLY A 17 -19.72 10.58 28.06
CA GLY A 17 -19.71 11.50 26.94
C GLY A 17 -19.23 12.87 27.40
N CYS A 18 -18.05 13.25 26.94
CA CYS A 18 -17.63 14.64 26.84
C CYS A 18 -17.31 14.87 25.37
N LEU A 19 -18.01 15.82 24.74
CA LEU A 19 -17.65 16.44 23.46
C LEU A 19 -16.38 17.32 23.62
N GLY A 20 -15.39 16.83 24.37
CA GLY A 20 -14.04 17.37 24.35
C GLY A 20 -13.32 16.76 23.15
N THR A 21 -12.74 17.61 22.31
CA THR A 21 -11.79 17.16 21.29
C THR A 21 -10.73 16.30 21.98
N LYS A 22 -10.70 14.99 21.72
CA LYS A 22 -9.61 14.13 22.21
C LYS A 22 -8.29 14.78 21.76
N PRO A 23 -7.33 15.02 22.67
CA PRO A 23 -6.06 15.62 22.29
C PRO A 23 -5.39 14.74 21.23
N SER A 24 -4.85 15.38 20.19
CA SER A 24 -4.07 14.71 19.17
C SER A 24 -2.81 14.10 19.77
N LEU A 25 -2.49 12.86 19.40
CA LEU A 25 -1.22 12.24 19.76
C LEU A 25 -0.14 12.76 18.80
N HIS A 26 0.90 13.39 19.32
CA HIS A 26 2.03 13.87 18.50
C HIS A 26 3.26 12.99 18.73
N LEU A 27 3.81 12.45 17.65
CA LEU A 27 4.98 11.59 17.65
C LEU A 27 6.07 12.22 16.80
N VAL A 28 7.25 12.45 17.38
CA VAL A 28 8.41 13.03 16.70
C VAL A 28 9.58 12.08 16.86
N ASP A 29 10.05 11.49 15.76
CA ASP A 29 11.16 10.54 15.73
C ASP A 29 11.06 9.45 16.84
N ALA A 30 9.84 8.92 17.05
CA ALA A 30 9.47 8.13 18.22
C ALA A 30 9.64 6.62 18.02
N VAL A 31 9.78 5.89 19.13
CA VAL A 31 9.89 4.43 19.13
C VAL A 31 8.74 3.82 19.94
N VAL A 32 8.04 2.85 19.37
CA VAL A 32 6.98 2.07 20.02
C VAL A 32 7.50 0.67 20.31
N GLU A 33 7.67 0.36 21.59
CA GLU A 33 8.18 -0.94 22.07
C GLU A 33 7.15 -1.71 22.90
N ALA A 34 5.96 -1.15 23.10
CA ALA A 34 4.86 -1.77 23.85
C ALA A 34 3.62 -1.92 22.97
N ASP A 35 2.62 -2.61 23.50
CA ASP A 35 1.27 -2.63 22.94
C ASP A 35 0.60 -1.28 23.18
N VAL A 36 0.23 -0.59 22.11
CA VAL A 36 -0.44 0.70 22.14
C VAL A 36 -1.66 0.72 21.21
N VAL A 37 -2.66 1.52 21.59
CA VAL A 37 -3.85 1.76 20.79
C VAL A 37 -3.86 3.22 20.35
N TRP A 38 -4.00 3.45 19.06
CA TRP A 38 -4.15 4.78 18.47
C TRP A 38 -5.61 5.03 18.09
N GLN A 39 -6.09 6.22 18.42
CA GLN A 39 -7.46 6.67 18.14
C GLN A 39 -7.51 8.19 17.95
N GLY A 40 -8.46 8.68 17.15
CA GLY A 40 -8.62 10.12 16.90
C GLY A 40 -7.61 10.63 15.87
N GLU A 41 -6.89 11.71 16.17
CA GLU A 41 -5.82 12.21 15.30
C GLU A 41 -4.44 11.88 15.89
N VAL A 42 -3.57 11.25 15.09
CA VAL A 42 -2.16 11.02 15.40
C VAL A 42 -1.33 11.78 14.38
N ARG A 43 -0.41 12.64 14.84
CA ARG A 43 0.53 13.38 14.00
C ARG A 43 1.91 12.77 14.11
N ILE A 44 2.53 12.51 12.96
CA ILE A 44 3.87 11.92 12.84
C ILE A 44 4.79 12.95 12.18
N ARG A 45 5.91 13.25 12.84
CA ARG A 45 7.01 14.05 12.29
C ARG A 45 8.30 13.25 12.32
N GLY A 46 8.93 13.07 11.16
CA GLY A 46 10.10 12.20 11.04
C GLY A 46 9.72 10.72 11.20
N VAL A 47 10.64 9.91 11.75
CA VAL A 47 10.48 8.45 11.72
C VAL A 47 9.84 7.91 12.99
N VAL A 48 8.63 7.35 12.90
CA VAL A 48 8.05 6.55 13.99
C VAL A 48 8.31 5.08 13.72
N THR A 49 9.02 4.42 14.63
CA THR A 49 9.36 3.00 14.50
C THR A 49 8.58 2.15 15.50
N VAL A 50 7.80 1.20 15.02
CA VAL A 50 7.24 0.10 15.82
C VAL A 50 8.25 -1.04 15.83
N LYS A 51 8.98 -1.19 16.94
CA LYS A 51 10.03 -2.21 17.08
C LYS A 51 9.43 -3.61 17.20
N LYS A 52 10.26 -4.63 17.02
CA LYS A 52 9.86 -6.05 17.01
C LYS A 52 8.98 -6.48 18.19
N GLN A 53 9.14 -5.89 19.36
CA GLN A 53 8.34 -6.16 20.55
C GLN A 53 7.07 -5.28 20.67
N GLY A 54 7.01 -4.18 19.94
CA GLY A 54 5.90 -3.25 19.93
C GLY A 54 4.76 -3.72 19.03
N ARG A 55 3.55 -3.26 19.40
CA ARG A 55 2.34 -3.52 18.64
C ARG A 55 1.46 -2.27 18.64
N VAL A 56 1.03 -1.85 17.47
CA VAL A 56 0.08 -0.74 17.30
C VAL A 56 -1.24 -1.30 16.81
N VAL A 57 -2.33 -0.98 17.50
CA VAL A 57 -3.70 -1.17 16.99
C VAL A 57 -4.26 0.21 16.69
N ILE A 58 -4.68 0.45 15.46
CA ILE A 58 -5.32 1.70 15.05
C ILE A 58 -6.82 1.44 14.96
N LEU A 59 -7.62 2.20 15.73
CA LEU A 59 -9.07 2.04 15.75
C LEU A 59 -9.74 2.67 14.51
N PRO A 60 -10.93 2.20 14.10
CA PRO A 60 -11.72 2.80 13.02
C PRO A 60 -11.90 4.32 13.17
N GLY A 61 -11.91 5.03 12.03
CA GLY A 61 -12.05 6.48 11.98
C GLY A 61 -10.84 7.29 12.45
N THR A 62 -9.71 6.63 12.77
CA THR A 62 -8.47 7.33 13.15
C THR A 62 -7.82 7.98 11.94
N LYS A 63 -7.30 9.20 12.12
CA LYS A 63 -6.50 9.93 11.14
C LYS A 63 -5.05 9.96 11.57
N ILE A 64 -4.16 9.44 10.74
CA ILE A 64 -2.71 9.52 10.86
C ILE A 64 -2.22 10.59 9.87
N VAL A 65 -1.63 11.66 10.40
CA VAL A 65 -1.21 12.84 9.64
C VAL A 65 0.30 12.94 9.67
N PHE A 66 0.94 12.82 8.52
CA PHE A 66 2.40 12.93 8.38
C PHE A 66 2.79 14.38 8.08
N GLU A 67 3.71 14.95 8.85
CA GLU A 67 4.21 16.30 8.60
C GLU A 67 5.12 16.29 7.35
N PRO A 68 4.91 17.21 6.38
CA PRO A 68 5.66 17.27 5.14
C PRO A 68 7.02 17.96 5.33
N VAL A 69 7.89 17.33 6.11
CA VAL A 69 9.26 17.80 6.36
C VAL A 69 10.21 17.10 5.40
N ASP A 70 11.00 17.86 4.66
CA ASP A 70 12.09 17.37 3.80
C ASP A 70 13.40 17.93 4.36
N ARG A 71 14.12 17.12 5.13
CA ARG A 71 15.34 17.50 5.86
C ARG A 71 16.59 17.34 4.99
N ASP A 72 16.57 16.42 4.02
CA ASP A 72 17.72 16.13 3.15
C ASP A 72 17.64 16.82 1.77
N GLY A 73 16.49 17.40 1.42
CA GLY A 73 16.28 18.21 0.23
C GLY A 73 16.13 17.38 -1.04
N ASP A 74 15.75 16.11 -0.92
CA ASP A 74 15.56 15.21 -2.08
C ASP A 74 14.19 15.38 -2.76
N GLY A 75 13.32 16.23 -2.20
CA GLY A 75 11.97 16.49 -2.68
C GLY A 75 10.92 15.50 -2.17
N ILE A 76 11.28 14.61 -1.23
CA ILE A 76 10.40 13.63 -0.60
C ILE A 76 10.30 13.93 0.89
N GLY A 77 9.09 13.92 1.44
CA GLY A 77 8.89 14.07 2.88
C GLY A 77 9.48 12.90 3.67
N ASP A 78 10.13 13.22 4.79
CA ASP A 78 10.85 12.30 5.68
C ASP A 78 10.00 11.68 6.77
N SER A 79 8.74 12.09 6.89
CA SER A 79 7.83 11.48 7.86
C SER A 79 7.43 10.08 7.39
N GLU A 80 7.57 9.09 8.25
CA GLU A 80 7.25 7.69 7.95
C GLU A 80 6.82 6.91 9.19
N LEU A 81 6.09 5.82 8.95
CA LEU A 81 5.80 4.80 9.95
C LEU A 81 6.50 3.50 9.53
N LEU A 82 7.61 3.18 10.20
CA LEU A 82 8.37 1.95 10.03
C LEU A 82 7.87 0.89 11.03
N VAL A 83 7.49 -0.28 10.54
CA VAL A 83 6.94 -1.39 11.34
C VAL A 83 7.83 -2.62 11.19
N GLU A 84 8.57 -2.91 12.26
CA GLU A 84 9.31 -4.17 12.48
C GLU A 84 8.53 -5.12 13.42
N GLY A 85 7.63 -4.57 14.24
CA GLY A 85 6.75 -5.28 15.16
C GLY A 85 5.42 -5.68 14.52
N ALA A 86 4.32 -5.29 15.16
CA ALA A 86 2.97 -5.54 14.68
C ALA A 86 2.20 -4.23 14.46
N LEU A 87 1.50 -4.13 13.34
CA LEU A 87 0.50 -3.08 13.12
C LEU A 87 -0.80 -3.69 12.59
N LEU A 88 -1.88 -3.44 13.32
CA LEU A 88 -3.24 -3.81 12.95
C LEU A 88 -4.03 -2.52 12.72
N ALA A 89 -4.22 -2.14 11.47
CA ALA A 89 -5.11 -1.06 11.06
C ALA A 89 -6.33 -1.66 10.39
N ARG A 90 -7.43 -1.78 11.15
CA ARG A 90 -8.71 -2.29 10.66
C ARG A 90 -9.77 -1.22 10.85
N GLY A 91 -10.05 -0.47 9.79
CA GLY A 91 -11.19 0.44 9.73
C GLY A 91 -12.48 -0.33 9.48
N THR A 92 -13.53 0.41 9.14
CA THR A 92 -14.74 -0.14 8.52
C THR A 92 -15.07 0.62 7.24
N ALA A 93 -16.02 0.14 6.45
CA ALA A 93 -16.48 0.87 5.27
C ALA A 93 -17.03 2.27 5.63
N GLU A 94 -17.68 2.40 6.79
CA GLU A 94 -18.27 3.65 7.30
C GLU A 94 -17.24 4.55 8.01
N ALA A 95 -16.19 3.96 8.58
CA ALA A 95 -15.16 4.65 9.35
C ALA A 95 -13.76 4.13 8.99
N PRO A 96 -13.29 4.40 7.75
CA PRO A 96 -11.96 3.98 7.34
C PRO A 96 -10.88 4.70 8.16
N ILE A 97 -9.71 4.08 8.27
CA ILE A 97 -8.52 4.72 8.84
C ILE A 97 -7.82 5.52 7.75
N LEU A 98 -7.51 6.79 8.00
CA LEU A 98 -6.90 7.69 7.01
C LEU A 98 -5.41 7.93 7.33
N PHE A 99 -4.53 7.62 6.39
CA PHE A 99 -3.11 8.00 6.37
C PHE A 99 -2.93 9.10 5.31
N THR A 100 -2.54 10.30 5.72
CA THR A 100 -2.54 11.48 4.83
C THR A 100 -1.46 12.50 5.20
N SER A 101 -1.23 13.46 4.29
CA SER A 101 -0.34 14.60 4.48
C SER A 101 -0.91 15.62 5.46
N GLY A 102 -0.02 16.25 6.24
CA GLY A 102 -0.31 17.41 7.08
C GLY A 102 -0.14 18.75 6.38
N ALA A 103 0.18 18.77 5.08
CA ALA A 103 0.30 19.99 4.29
C ALA A 103 -1.04 20.73 4.15
N ALA A 104 -0.98 22.05 3.94
CA ALA A 104 -2.16 22.84 3.60
C ALA A 104 -2.72 22.48 2.20
N GLU A 105 -1.82 22.15 1.27
CA GLU A 105 -2.12 21.67 -0.08
C GLU A 105 -1.42 20.32 -0.29
N PRO A 106 -2.08 19.20 0.06
CA PRO A 106 -1.49 17.87 -0.05
C PRO A 106 -1.09 17.50 -1.48
N LYS A 107 0.10 16.92 -1.64
CA LYS A 107 0.61 16.42 -2.92
C LYS A 107 1.36 15.10 -2.74
N PRO A 108 1.48 14.26 -3.79
CA PRO A 108 2.31 13.06 -3.73
C PRO A 108 3.71 13.36 -3.21
N GLN A 109 4.30 12.41 -2.47
CA GLN A 109 5.61 12.53 -1.83
C GLN A 109 5.70 13.50 -0.65
N ASP A 110 4.58 14.01 -0.12
CA ASP A 110 4.59 14.81 1.12
C ASP A 110 5.08 14.01 2.34
N TRP A 111 5.05 12.69 2.28
CA TRP A 111 5.60 11.80 3.31
C TRP A 111 6.12 10.51 2.68
N LYS A 112 7.03 9.80 3.36
CA LYS A 112 7.82 8.73 2.75
C LYS A 112 7.01 7.45 2.64
N TYR A 113 6.80 6.78 3.78
CA TYR A 113 6.35 5.40 3.77
C TYR A 113 5.41 5.05 4.93
N LEU A 114 4.44 4.20 4.61
CA LEU A 114 3.94 3.21 5.53
C LEU A 114 4.70 1.92 5.24
N TYR A 115 5.78 1.67 5.99
CA TYR A 115 6.75 0.63 5.66
C TYR A 115 6.70 -0.52 6.64
N PHE A 116 6.42 -1.72 6.14
CA PHE A 116 6.56 -2.97 6.87
C PHE A 116 7.86 -3.66 6.44
N ASP A 117 8.79 -3.82 7.37
CA ASP A 117 10.09 -4.45 7.12
C ASP A 117 10.38 -5.51 8.19
N PHE A 118 10.34 -6.78 7.80
CA PHE A 118 10.40 -7.92 8.73
C PHE A 118 9.33 -7.86 9.84
N ALA A 119 8.19 -7.21 9.57
CA ALA A 119 7.07 -7.11 10.50
C ALA A 119 6.56 -8.49 10.92
N LYS A 120 6.23 -8.64 12.21
CA LYS A 120 5.59 -9.85 12.74
C LYS A 120 4.14 -9.98 12.31
N GLU A 121 3.43 -8.86 12.20
CA GLU A 121 2.04 -8.81 11.76
C GLU A 121 1.78 -7.48 11.03
N ALA A 122 1.23 -7.59 9.82
CA ALA A 122 0.95 -6.45 8.95
C ALA A 122 -0.47 -6.59 8.37
N VAL A 123 -1.42 -5.84 8.95
CA VAL A 123 -2.82 -5.87 8.50
C VAL A 123 -3.31 -4.46 8.22
N LEU A 124 -3.68 -4.23 6.96
CA LEU A 124 -4.40 -3.05 6.49
C LEU A 124 -5.74 -3.50 5.92
N GLU A 125 -6.84 -3.10 6.55
CA GLU A 125 -8.20 -3.39 6.12
C GLU A 125 -9.05 -2.13 6.28
N HIS A 126 -9.79 -1.73 5.24
CA HIS A 126 -10.54 -0.47 5.23
C HIS A 126 -9.70 0.76 5.59
N VAL A 127 -8.55 0.90 4.96
CA VAL A 127 -7.69 2.10 5.09
C VAL A 127 -7.75 2.96 3.84
N VAL A 128 -7.46 4.25 4.00
CA VAL A 128 -7.17 5.19 2.91
C VAL A 128 -5.74 5.68 3.10
N SER A 129 -4.88 5.50 2.11
CA SER A 129 -3.50 6.02 2.12
C SER A 129 -3.29 6.96 0.94
N GLU A 130 -2.92 8.20 1.24
CA GLU A 130 -2.81 9.25 0.24
C GLU A 130 -1.64 10.21 0.45
N TYR A 131 -1.14 10.76 -0.67
CA TYR A 131 -0.07 11.77 -0.74
C TYR A 131 1.33 11.28 -0.31
N ALA A 132 1.53 9.97 -0.23
CA ALA A 132 2.82 9.37 0.10
C ALA A 132 3.76 9.27 -1.11
N TYR A 133 5.03 9.02 -0.86
CA TYR A 133 5.89 8.39 -1.85
C TYR A 133 5.44 6.94 -2.08
N SER A 134 5.34 6.11 -1.03
CA SER A 134 4.67 4.80 -1.12
C SER A 134 3.52 4.71 -0.13
N GLY A 135 2.29 4.56 -0.65
CA GLY A 135 1.08 4.47 0.17
C GLY A 135 1.12 3.28 1.13
N VAL A 136 1.76 2.19 0.71
CA VAL A 136 2.31 1.14 1.57
C VAL A 136 3.51 0.50 0.89
N GLN A 137 4.53 0.13 1.66
CA GLN A 137 5.64 -0.69 1.21
C GLN A 137 5.78 -1.90 2.13
N VAL A 138 5.89 -3.11 1.56
CA VAL A 138 6.00 -4.36 2.33
C VAL A 138 7.20 -5.16 1.87
N HIS A 139 8.15 -5.40 2.79
CA HIS A 139 9.35 -6.21 2.57
C HIS A 139 9.52 -7.30 3.63
N PHE A 140 9.94 -8.49 3.20
CA PHE A 140 10.39 -9.60 4.06
C PHE A 140 9.42 -10.06 5.16
N CYS A 141 8.12 -9.87 4.97
CA CYS A 141 7.10 -10.30 5.92
C CYS A 141 5.84 -10.84 5.22
N ARG A 142 4.93 -11.37 6.03
CA ARG A 142 3.57 -11.68 5.60
C ARG A 142 2.69 -10.47 5.84
N ALA A 143 1.89 -10.09 4.85
CA ALA A 143 0.96 -8.97 5.00
C ALA A 143 -0.40 -9.25 4.36
N THR A 144 -1.39 -8.51 4.83
CA THR A 144 -2.75 -8.50 4.29
C THR A 144 -3.15 -7.06 4.04
N VAL A 145 -3.51 -6.77 2.79
CA VAL A 145 -3.98 -5.45 2.35
C VAL A 145 -5.32 -5.65 1.64
N ARG A 146 -6.41 -5.29 2.31
CA ARG A 146 -7.76 -5.61 1.84
C ARG A 146 -8.70 -4.42 1.93
N ASP A 147 -9.69 -4.38 1.03
CA ASP A 147 -10.83 -3.46 1.13
C ASP A 147 -10.42 -1.98 1.35
N SER A 148 -9.28 -1.56 0.79
CA SER A 148 -8.62 -0.28 1.08
C SER A 148 -8.45 0.58 -0.18
N VAL A 149 -8.12 1.86 0.01
CA VAL A 149 -7.91 2.84 -1.07
C VAL A 149 -6.50 3.41 -0.99
N PHE A 150 -5.74 3.32 -2.08
CA PHE A 150 -4.43 3.92 -2.25
C PHE A 150 -4.51 4.93 -3.39
N ARG A 151 -4.38 6.23 -3.07
CA ARG A 151 -4.56 7.29 -4.07
C ARG A 151 -3.61 8.45 -3.94
N TYR A 152 -3.30 9.12 -5.05
CA TYR A 152 -2.41 10.29 -5.05
C TYR A 152 -1.03 10.02 -4.43
N ASN A 153 -0.53 8.79 -4.54
CA ASN A 153 0.82 8.41 -4.14
C ASN A 153 1.72 8.29 -5.38
N VAL A 154 3.03 8.18 -5.18
CA VAL A 154 3.89 7.70 -6.28
C VAL A 154 3.63 6.22 -6.50
N ASP A 155 3.85 5.39 -5.49
CA ASP A 155 3.49 3.98 -5.49
C ASP A 155 2.23 3.78 -4.62
N GLY A 156 1.14 3.26 -5.18
CA GLY A 156 -0.06 2.95 -4.40
C GLY A 156 0.23 1.82 -3.40
N VAL A 157 0.50 0.63 -3.93
CA VAL A 157 1.01 -0.51 -3.16
C VAL A 157 2.35 -0.95 -3.73
N ARG A 158 3.36 -1.09 -2.86
CA ARG A 158 4.67 -1.62 -3.22
C ARG A 158 5.01 -2.86 -2.39
N PHE A 159 5.54 -3.90 -3.04
CA PHE A 159 6.05 -5.07 -2.31
C PHE A 159 7.29 -5.71 -2.92
N SER A 160 8.13 -6.33 -2.08
CA SER A 160 9.30 -7.11 -2.51
C SER A 160 9.65 -8.21 -1.54
N THR A 161 9.88 -9.43 -2.02
CA THR A 161 10.29 -10.59 -1.20
C THR A 161 9.32 -10.87 -0.02
N VAL A 162 8.04 -11.08 -0.31
CA VAL A 162 6.94 -11.20 0.67
C VAL A 162 6.02 -12.41 0.43
N ASN A 163 5.16 -12.69 1.41
CA ASN A 163 3.92 -13.44 1.21
C ASN A 163 2.76 -12.49 1.51
N ILE A 164 2.10 -11.95 0.48
CA ILE A 164 1.11 -10.89 0.63
C ILE A 164 -0.18 -11.23 -0.09
N GLU A 165 -1.31 -10.90 0.54
CA GLU A 165 -2.60 -10.85 -0.13
C GLU A 165 -3.03 -9.39 -0.31
N VAL A 166 -3.33 -9.03 -1.55
CA VAL A 166 -3.80 -7.71 -1.96
C VAL A 166 -5.14 -7.91 -2.66
N ALA A 167 -6.25 -7.65 -1.97
CA ALA A 167 -7.58 -7.94 -2.50
C ALA A 167 -8.66 -6.89 -2.19
N GLY A 168 -9.59 -6.67 -3.13
CA GLY A 168 -10.70 -5.73 -2.92
C GLY A 168 -10.27 -4.26 -2.81
N ASN A 169 -9.04 -3.92 -3.20
CA ASN A 169 -8.52 -2.57 -3.05
C ASN A 169 -8.80 -1.69 -4.27
N ARG A 170 -8.76 -0.38 -4.07
CA ARG A 170 -8.76 0.63 -5.15
C ARG A 170 -7.41 1.32 -5.17
N MET A 171 -6.66 1.19 -6.25
CA MET A 171 -5.35 1.83 -6.47
C MET A 171 -5.50 2.84 -7.60
N ILE A 172 -5.74 4.10 -7.26
CA ILE A 172 -6.20 5.11 -8.22
C ILE A 172 -5.40 6.41 -8.17
N HIS A 173 -5.16 7.04 -9.32
CA HIS A 173 -4.46 8.34 -9.37
C HIS A 173 -3.07 8.34 -8.73
N ASN A 174 -2.36 7.22 -8.82
CA ASN A 174 -0.95 7.11 -8.42
C ASN A 174 -0.05 7.18 -9.66
N THR A 175 1.24 7.40 -9.48
CA THR A 175 2.21 7.18 -10.57
C THR A 175 2.24 5.69 -10.95
N HIS A 176 2.31 4.80 -9.98
CA HIS A 176 2.17 3.36 -10.15
C HIS A 176 1.06 2.87 -9.23
N GLY A 177 0.03 2.21 -9.78
CA GLY A 177 -1.02 1.61 -8.96
C GLY A 177 -0.45 0.51 -8.05
N LEU A 178 0.25 -0.43 -8.68
CA LEU A 178 0.98 -1.52 -8.02
C LEU A 178 2.42 -1.58 -8.54
N ARG A 179 3.40 -1.64 -7.65
CA ARG A 179 4.80 -1.85 -8.00
C ARG A 179 5.37 -3.04 -7.24
N TYR A 180 6.07 -3.95 -7.93
CA TYR A 180 6.63 -5.09 -7.24
C TYR A 180 7.95 -5.63 -7.79
N GLU A 181 8.67 -6.27 -6.87
CA GLU A 181 9.85 -7.09 -7.14
C GLU A 181 9.62 -8.47 -6.51
N GLU A 182 9.17 -9.45 -7.30
CA GLU A 182 8.77 -10.73 -6.73
C GLU A 182 9.92 -11.41 -5.97
N ARG A 183 11.10 -11.61 -6.59
CA ARG A 183 12.28 -12.22 -5.93
C ARG A 183 11.96 -13.49 -5.14
N GLY A 184 11.03 -14.32 -5.63
CA GLY A 184 10.59 -15.55 -4.96
C GLY A 184 9.36 -15.42 -4.05
N SER A 185 8.75 -14.22 -3.98
CA SER A 185 7.49 -13.95 -3.28
C SER A 185 6.36 -14.86 -3.74
N VAL A 186 5.46 -15.21 -2.83
CA VAL A 186 4.15 -15.80 -3.16
C VAL A 186 3.11 -14.74 -2.83
N ALA A 187 2.81 -13.89 -3.81
CA ALA A 187 1.82 -12.83 -3.67
C ALA A 187 0.51 -13.25 -4.36
N SER A 188 -0.62 -12.94 -3.74
CA SER A 188 -1.96 -13.08 -4.32
C SER A 188 -2.56 -11.69 -4.50
N VAL A 189 -2.64 -11.21 -5.74
CA VAL A 189 -3.18 -9.89 -6.08
C VAL A 189 -4.43 -10.09 -6.94
N HIS A 190 -5.59 -9.89 -6.34
CA HIS A 190 -6.86 -10.18 -7.02
C HIS A 190 -8.02 -9.27 -6.65
N HIS A 191 -8.97 -9.11 -7.56
CA HIS A 191 -10.17 -8.29 -7.34
C HIS A 191 -9.82 -6.88 -6.88
N ASN A 192 -8.73 -6.32 -7.40
CA ASN A 192 -8.40 -4.93 -7.19
C ASN A 192 -8.86 -4.10 -8.38
N ASP A 193 -9.11 -2.83 -8.10
CA ASP A 193 -9.42 -1.82 -9.07
C ASP A 193 -8.22 -0.88 -9.25
N ILE A 194 -7.45 -1.11 -10.30
CA ILE A 194 -6.19 -0.43 -10.61
C ILE A 194 -6.43 0.47 -11.81
N ARG A 195 -6.81 1.73 -11.55
CA ARG A 195 -7.26 2.65 -12.60
C ARG A 195 -6.74 4.07 -12.49
N ASN A 196 -6.72 4.79 -13.61
CA ASN A 196 -6.32 6.20 -13.65
C ASN A 196 -4.93 6.47 -13.04
N ASN A 197 -4.02 5.50 -13.10
CA ASN A 197 -2.62 5.69 -12.72
C ASN A 197 -1.79 6.03 -13.96
N ASP A 198 -0.57 6.55 -13.77
CA ASP A 198 0.34 6.69 -14.92
C ASP A 198 0.72 5.30 -15.45
N ILE A 199 1.00 4.36 -14.54
CA ILE A 199 1.22 2.94 -14.82
C ILE A 199 0.33 2.12 -13.89
N GLY A 200 -0.43 1.17 -14.43
CA GLY A 200 -1.26 0.27 -13.63
C GLY A 200 -0.41 -0.64 -12.74
N ILE A 201 0.33 -1.55 -13.36
CA ILE A 201 1.23 -2.49 -12.69
C ILE A 201 2.65 -2.31 -13.22
N PHE A 202 3.62 -2.16 -12.30
CA PHE A 202 5.04 -2.11 -12.61
C PHE A 202 5.78 -3.33 -12.02
N ALA A 203 6.08 -4.31 -12.87
CA ALA A 203 6.90 -5.46 -12.53
C ALA A 203 8.39 -5.12 -12.77
N VAL A 204 9.11 -4.82 -11.69
CA VAL A 204 10.40 -4.11 -11.80
C VAL A 204 11.53 -5.03 -12.28
N THR A 205 11.77 -6.15 -11.59
CA THR A 205 12.84 -7.09 -11.92
C THR A 205 12.65 -8.42 -11.20
N ARG A 206 13.32 -9.46 -11.69
CA ARG A 206 13.39 -10.82 -11.09
C ARG A 206 12.03 -11.41 -10.68
N SER A 207 11.00 -11.15 -11.48
CA SER A 207 9.68 -11.79 -11.36
C SER A 207 9.63 -13.03 -12.24
N LYS A 208 9.15 -14.16 -11.69
CA LYS A 208 9.17 -15.48 -12.33
C LYS A 208 7.85 -16.22 -12.12
N ASP A 209 6.73 -15.50 -12.21
CA ASP A 209 5.36 -16.03 -12.09
C ASP A 209 5.05 -16.78 -10.79
N LYS A 210 5.62 -16.30 -9.67
CA LYS A 210 5.19 -16.73 -8.33
C LYS A 210 4.21 -15.75 -7.68
N ALA A 211 4.13 -14.52 -8.17
CA ALA A 211 3.05 -13.60 -7.85
C ALA A 211 1.84 -13.88 -8.77
N THR A 212 0.74 -14.36 -8.19
CA THR A 212 -0.53 -14.53 -8.92
C THR A 212 -1.24 -13.18 -8.99
N ILE A 213 -1.35 -12.62 -10.19
CA ILE A 213 -2.04 -11.34 -10.43
C ILE A 213 -3.22 -11.59 -11.37
N ALA A 214 -4.40 -11.80 -10.79
CA ALA A 214 -5.57 -12.26 -11.53
C ALA A 214 -6.86 -11.61 -11.06
N ARG A 215 -7.89 -11.53 -11.91
CA ARG A 215 -9.20 -10.95 -11.57
C ARG A 215 -9.12 -9.51 -11.11
N ASN A 216 -8.21 -8.71 -11.64
CA ASN A 216 -8.16 -7.26 -11.37
C ASN A 216 -8.78 -6.48 -12.54
N ASN A 217 -9.23 -5.27 -12.24
CA ASN A 217 -9.58 -4.27 -13.25
C ASN A 217 -8.34 -3.40 -13.49
N LEU A 218 -7.82 -3.40 -14.72
CA LEU A 218 -6.71 -2.56 -15.19
C LEU A 218 -7.26 -1.60 -16.24
N VAL A 219 -7.73 -0.43 -15.81
CA VAL A 219 -8.57 0.46 -16.64
C VAL A 219 -8.03 1.89 -16.65
N ASP A 220 -8.02 2.54 -17.81
CA ASP A 220 -7.67 3.97 -17.94
C ASP A 220 -6.31 4.37 -17.33
N ASN A 221 -5.33 3.47 -17.32
CA ASN A 221 -3.96 3.81 -16.92
C ASN A 221 -3.25 4.50 -18.11
N ARG A 222 -2.65 5.67 -17.87
CA ARG A 222 -2.29 6.63 -18.93
C ARG A 222 -1.17 6.16 -19.85
N ASN A 223 -0.04 5.73 -19.29
CA ASN A 223 1.13 5.34 -20.08
C ASN A 223 1.09 3.84 -20.39
N TYR A 224 0.87 3.00 -19.37
CA TYR A 224 0.82 1.55 -19.53
C TYR A 224 -0.12 0.92 -18.48
N SER A 225 -0.94 -0.04 -18.90
CA SER A 225 -1.61 -0.96 -17.97
C SER A 225 -0.60 -1.84 -17.23
N VAL A 226 0.42 -2.32 -17.94
CA VAL A 226 1.53 -3.09 -17.36
C VAL A 226 2.86 -2.64 -17.95
N LYS A 227 3.84 -2.44 -17.09
CA LYS A 227 5.22 -2.10 -17.46
C LYS A 227 6.20 -3.10 -16.88
N LEU A 228 7.12 -3.59 -17.69
CA LEU A 228 8.30 -4.31 -17.21
C LEU A 228 9.46 -3.33 -16.99
N GLY A 229 10.24 -3.55 -15.92
CA GLY A 229 11.46 -2.78 -15.68
C GLY A 229 12.60 -3.26 -16.56
N ILE A 230 13.59 -2.38 -16.77
CA ILE A 230 14.69 -2.59 -17.73
C ILE A 230 15.53 -3.85 -17.48
N GLU A 231 15.45 -4.42 -16.27
CA GLU A 231 16.14 -5.66 -15.88
C GLU A 231 15.22 -6.88 -15.80
N GLN A 232 13.91 -6.73 -16.07
CA GLN A 232 12.94 -7.82 -16.04
C GLN A 232 13.03 -8.62 -17.34
N ARG A 233 13.90 -9.64 -17.35
CA ARG A 233 14.17 -10.50 -18.53
C ARG A 233 13.19 -11.65 -18.70
N GLU A 234 12.62 -12.11 -17.59
CA GLU A 234 11.71 -13.25 -17.55
C GLU A 234 10.28 -12.80 -17.85
N ASP A 235 9.50 -13.69 -18.43
CA ASP A 235 8.10 -13.44 -18.72
C ASP A 235 7.28 -13.36 -17.42
N VAL A 236 6.18 -12.61 -17.45
CA VAL A 236 5.18 -12.55 -16.37
C VAL A 236 3.78 -12.78 -16.93
N THR A 237 2.93 -13.44 -16.16
CA THR A 237 1.59 -13.90 -16.58
C THR A 237 0.52 -13.26 -15.70
N LEU A 238 -0.43 -12.57 -16.33
CA LEU A 238 -1.54 -11.87 -15.68
C LEU A 238 -2.88 -12.43 -16.17
N PRO A 239 -3.29 -13.62 -15.71
CA PRO A 239 -4.47 -14.32 -16.20
C PRO A 239 -5.76 -13.67 -15.69
N TYR A 240 -6.86 -13.79 -16.44
CA TYR A 240 -8.20 -13.43 -15.96
C TYR A 240 -8.33 -11.99 -15.45
N ASN A 241 -7.62 -11.03 -16.02
CA ASN A 241 -7.81 -9.61 -15.71
C ASN A 241 -8.74 -8.94 -16.71
N TRP A 242 -9.47 -7.93 -16.27
CA TRP A 242 -10.22 -7.02 -17.14
C TRP A 242 -9.33 -5.83 -17.51
N TRP A 243 -9.25 -5.50 -18.79
CA TRP A 243 -8.30 -4.52 -19.32
C TRP A 243 -8.95 -3.21 -19.77
N GLY A 244 -10.24 -3.01 -19.46
CA GLY A 244 -11.05 -1.90 -19.98
C GLY A 244 -11.59 -2.13 -21.40
N THR A 245 -11.15 -3.19 -22.08
CA THR A 245 -11.54 -3.54 -23.45
C THR A 245 -11.39 -5.04 -23.68
N THR A 246 -12.10 -5.56 -24.68
CA THR A 246 -11.92 -6.94 -25.20
C THR A 246 -11.02 -6.99 -26.43
N ASP A 247 -10.59 -5.83 -26.95
CA ASP A 247 -9.72 -5.73 -28.11
C ASP A 247 -8.27 -6.08 -27.74
N GLY A 248 -7.78 -7.21 -28.24
CA GLY A 248 -6.44 -7.70 -27.96
C GLY A 248 -5.31 -6.77 -28.42
N GLU A 249 -5.52 -5.98 -29.47
CA GLU A 249 -4.52 -5.01 -29.94
C GLU A 249 -4.39 -3.83 -28.98
N GLN A 250 -5.52 -3.32 -28.47
CA GLN A 250 -5.52 -2.27 -27.44
C GLN A 250 -4.90 -2.76 -26.13
N ILE A 251 -5.18 -4.01 -25.72
CA ILE A 251 -4.53 -4.62 -24.55
C ILE A 251 -3.01 -4.67 -24.77
N ALA A 252 -2.56 -5.13 -25.94
CA ALA A 252 -1.15 -5.23 -26.25
C ALA A 252 -0.44 -3.86 -26.32
N ALA A 253 -1.12 -2.82 -26.82
CA ALA A 253 -0.59 -1.46 -26.89
C ALA A 253 -0.39 -0.84 -25.50
N GLY A 254 -1.19 -1.24 -24.50
CA GLY A 254 -1.06 -0.80 -23.11
C GLY A 254 0.04 -1.50 -22.31
N ILE A 255 0.94 -2.26 -22.95
CA ILE A 255 1.93 -3.11 -22.27
C ILE A 255 3.35 -2.77 -22.75
N LEU A 256 4.24 -2.41 -21.81
CA LEU A 256 5.68 -2.31 -22.08
C LEU A 256 6.38 -3.63 -21.75
N ASP A 257 6.70 -4.42 -22.78
CA ASP A 257 7.38 -5.72 -22.68
C ASP A 257 8.29 -5.99 -23.89
N ARG A 258 8.70 -7.25 -24.11
CA ARG A 258 9.54 -7.71 -25.22
C ARG A 258 9.10 -7.24 -26.61
N ARG A 259 7.80 -6.98 -26.82
CA ARG A 259 7.28 -6.48 -28.10
C ARG A 259 7.80 -5.08 -28.43
N ILE A 260 8.06 -4.28 -27.40
CA ILE A 260 8.57 -2.90 -27.51
C ILE A 260 10.07 -2.86 -27.27
N ASP A 261 10.57 -3.58 -26.27
CA ASP A 261 12.01 -3.68 -25.96
C ASP A 261 12.47 -5.15 -25.97
N PRO A 262 13.21 -5.60 -27.01
CA PRO A 262 13.68 -6.98 -27.14
C PRO A 262 14.50 -7.53 -25.96
N GLN A 263 15.00 -6.65 -25.09
CA GLN A 263 15.75 -7.02 -23.90
C GLN A 263 14.88 -7.58 -22.77
N LEU A 264 13.57 -7.33 -22.78
CA LEU A 264 12.65 -7.64 -21.69
C LEU A 264 12.00 -9.02 -21.81
N GLY A 265 11.33 -9.43 -20.73
CA GLY A 265 10.33 -10.50 -20.73
C GLY A 265 9.07 -10.14 -21.53
N ARG A 266 8.21 -11.11 -21.77
CA ARG A 266 6.83 -10.89 -22.24
C ARG A 266 5.86 -10.79 -21.09
N VAL A 267 4.84 -9.95 -21.24
CA VAL A 267 3.64 -9.98 -20.40
C VAL A 267 2.58 -10.84 -21.09
N LEU A 268 2.28 -11.99 -20.52
CA LEU A 268 1.26 -12.90 -21.02
C LEU A 268 -0.08 -12.57 -20.38
N THR A 269 -1.13 -12.47 -21.18
CA THR A 269 -2.47 -12.08 -20.75
C THR A 269 -3.51 -13.17 -21.08
N PRO A 270 -3.33 -14.42 -20.59
CA PRO A 270 -4.23 -15.51 -20.96
C PRO A 270 -5.63 -15.29 -20.40
N ALA A 271 -6.64 -15.63 -21.20
CA ALA A 271 -8.06 -15.50 -20.86
C ALA A 271 -8.41 -14.11 -20.27
N PRO A 272 -8.20 -13.01 -21.02
CA PRO A 272 -8.66 -11.70 -20.58
C PRO A 272 -10.18 -11.74 -20.36
N LEU A 273 -10.66 -11.08 -19.31
CA LEU A 273 -12.09 -11.03 -19.02
C LEU A 273 -12.84 -10.23 -20.09
N THR A 274 -14.14 -10.51 -20.23
CA THR A 274 -15.03 -9.79 -21.17
C THR A 274 -15.78 -8.63 -20.53
N GLY A 275 -15.57 -8.40 -19.24
CA GLY A 275 -16.15 -7.30 -18.49
C GLY A 275 -15.46 -7.12 -17.13
N PRO A 276 -15.78 -6.04 -16.41
CA PRO A 276 -15.15 -5.70 -15.14
C PRO A 276 -15.47 -6.71 -14.04
N VAL A 277 -14.52 -6.87 -13.13
CA VAL A 277 -14.66 -7.63 -11.88
C VAL A 277 -15.38 -6.77 -10.85
N ASP A 278 -16.37 -7.34 -10.16
CA ASP A 278 -16.97 -6.74 -8.98
C ASP A 278 -16.03 -6.96 -7.77
N ILE A 279 -15.28 -5.92 -7.43
CA ILE A 279 -14.29 -6.00 -6.36
C ILE A 279 -14.92 -6.21 -4.98
N SER A 280 -16.21 -5.94 -4.78
CA SER A 280 -16.89 -6.14 -3.49
C SER A 280 -17.11 -7.62 -3.16
N ARG A 281 -17.07 -8.48 -4.18
CA ARG A 281 -17.31 -9.93 -4.06
C ARG A 281 -16.02 -10.75 -4.00
N TRP A 282 -14.88 -10.11 -3.76
CA TRP A 282 -13.57 -10.77 -3.76
C TRP A 282 -13.44 -11.95 -2.79
N ARG A 283 -14.24 -11.97 -1.71
CA ARG A 283 -14.27 -13.07 -0.72
C ARG A 283 -15.06 -14.30 -1.19
N GLU A 284 -15.95 -14.12 -2.18
CA GLU A 284 -16.83 -15.18 -2.70
C GLU A 284 -16.18 -15.91 -3.89
N GLU A 285 -15.32 -15.21 -4.63
CA GLU A 285 -14.67 -15.72 -5.83
C GLU A 285 -13.27 -16.27 -5.52
N LYS A 286 -13.04 -17.55 -5.87
CA LYS A 286 -11.72 -18.16 -5.71
C LYS A 286 -10.75 -17.65 -6.78
N VAL A 287 -9.51 -17.40 -6.37
CA VAL A 287 -8.37 -17.22 -7.27
C VAL A 287 -8.03 -18.60 -7.87
N PRO A 288 -7.93 -18.74 -9.20
CA PRO A 288 -7.52 -19.98 -9.85
C PRO A 288 -6.11 -20.45 -9.48
#